data_AF-A0A930F5V8-F1
#
_entry.id   AF-A0A930F5V8-F1
#
_cell.length_a   1.000
_cell.length_b   1.000
_cell.length_c   1.000
_cell.angle_alpha   90.00
_cell.angle_beta   90.00
_cell.angle_gamma   90.00
#
_symmetry.space_group_name_H-M   'P 1'
#
loop_
_entity.id
_entity.type
_entity.pdbx_description
1 polymer ?
#
loop_
_entity_poly.entity_id
_entity_poly.type
_entity_poly.pdbx_seq_one_letter_code
_entity_poly.pdbx_strand_id
1 'polypeptide(L)'
;MAQVLKEEVRNRILEAAEKVFYKKDYRGAKLTEIAKEADIPVALIYTYFKNKEVLFDAVVSSVYINFESAFDEEESLEKGSASERFDEVGENYIHELLKERKKLIILMDKSSGTKHTEAKQKLI
;
A
#
# COMPACT_ATOMS: atom_id res chain seq x y z
N MET A 1 18.70 -8.59 17.66
CA MET A 1 17.93 -7.51 18.34
C MET A 1 17.86 -6.22 17.51
N ALA A 2 18.97 -5.64 17.03
CA ALA A 2 18.94 -4.39 16.25
C ALA A 2 18.07 -4.44 14.97
N GLN A 3 18.03 -5.58 14.28
CA GLN A 3 17.21 -5.75 13.08
C GLN A 3 15.70 -5.75 13.37
N VAL A 4 15.28 -6.34 14.50
CA VAL A 4 13.86 -6.36 14.93
C VAL A 4 13.36 -4.95 15.24
N LEU A 5 14.17 -4.15 15.94
CA LEU A 5 13.87 -2.74 16.24
C LEU A 5 13.75 -1.90 14.97
N LYS A 6 14.59 -2.19 13.96
CA LYS A 6 14.56 -1.49 12.67
C LYS A 6 13.23 -1.75 11.93
N GLU A 7 12.79 -3.01 11.88
CA GLU A 7 11.50 -3.36 11.26
C GLU A 7 10.30 -2.81 12.03
N GLU A 8 10.34 -2.82 13.37
CA GLU A 8 9.27 -2.26 14.19
C GLU A 8 9.08 -0.76 13.93
N VAL A 9 10.18 0.01 13.89
CA VAL A 9 10.14 1.44 13.57
C VAL A 9 9.64 1.67 12.15
N ARG A 10 10.12 0.88 11.19
CA ARG A 10 9.66 0.95 9.80
C ARG A 10 8.14 0.74 9.70
N ASN A 11 7.60 -0.25 10.41
CA ASN A 11 6.18 -0.56 10.41
C ASN A 11 5.35 0.55 11.06
N ARG A 12 5.80 1.11 12.19
CA ARG A 12 5.16 2.28 12.82
C ARG A 12 5.08 3.47 11.86
N ILE A 13 6.14 3.73 11.08
CA ILE A 13 6.13 4.79 10.06
C ILE A 13 5.08 4.51 8.99
N LEU A 14 5.00 3.27 8.49
CA LEU A 14 4.03 2.88 7.46
C LEU A 14 2.58 2.98 7.95
N GLU A 15 2.30 2.51 9.16
CA GLU A 15 0.96 2.60 9.77
C GLU A 15 0.53 4.06 9.99
N ALA A 16 1.44 4.91 10.47
CA ALA A 16 1.19 6.33 10.63
C ALA A 16 0.97 7.02 9.27
N ALA A 17 1.79 6.68 8.28
CA ALA A 17 1.67 7.23 6.94
C ALA A 17 0.34 6.85 6.28
N GLU A 18 -0.09 5.59 6.40
CA GLU A 18 -1.40 5.13 5.92
C GLU A 18 -2.52 5.99 6.51
N LYS A 19 -2.55 6.18 7.84
CA LYS A 19 -3.57 6.99 8.50
C LYS A 19 -3.58 8.44 8.01
N VAL A 20 -2.41 9.06 7.87
CA VAL A 20 -2.31 10.47 7.46
C VAL A 20 -2.69 10.63 5.99
N PHE A 21 -2.20 9.78 5.09
CA PHE A 21 -2.57 9.83 3.66
C PHE A 21 -4.06 9.56 3.45
N TYR A 22 -4.63 8.60 4.19
CA TYR A 22 -6.07 8.34 4.14
C TYR A 22 -6.89 9.58 4.51
N LYS A 23 -6.47 10.31 5.55
CA LYS A 23 -7.17 11.49 6.05
C LYS A 23 -6.97 12.74 5.18
N LYS A 24 -5.77 12.94 4.63
CA LYS A 24 -5.33 14.24 4.07
C LYS A 24 -4.89 14.22 2.62
N ASP A 25 -4.92 13.08 1.95
CA ASP A 25 -4.30 12.87 0.64
C ASP A 25 -2.79 13.10 0.57
N TYR A 26 -2.17 12.74 -0.55
CA TYR A 26 -0.75 12.89 -0.75
C TYR A 26 -0.29 14.35 -0.64
N ARG A 27 -1.04 15.31 -1.20
CA ARG A 27 -0.65 16.73 -1.22
C ARG A 27 -0.81 17.36 0.17
N GLY A 28 -1.92 17.06 0.85
CA GLY A 28 -2.22 17.61 2.17
C GLY A 28 -1.40 17.00 3.31
N ALA A 29 -0.91 15.77 3.16
CA ALA A 29 -0.08 15.09 4.16
C ALA A 29 1.33 15.69 4.28
N LYS A 30 1.77 15.95 5.53
CA LYS A 30 3.14 16.37 5.84
C LYS A 30 3.90 15.29 6.60
N LEU A 31 5.20 15.15 6.31
CA LEU A 31 6.07 14.19 7.02
C LEU A 31 6.16 14.46 8.53
N THR A 32 6.02 15.72 8.95
CA THR A 32 5.97 16.08 10.38
C THR A 32 4.72 15.56 11.08
N GLU A 33 3.59 15.45 10.36
CA GLU A 33 2.35 14.89 10.91
C GLU A 33 2.44 13.37 11.02
N ILE A 34 3.07 12.73 10.03
CA ILE A 34 3.36 11.28 10.06
C ILE A 34 4.31 10.96 11.21
N ALA A 35 5.37 11.76 11.41
CA ALA A 35 6.31 11.58 12.51
C ALA A 35 5.61 11.69 13.88
N LYS A 36 4.70 12.66 14.01
CA LYS A 36 3.89 12.84 15.21
C LYS A 36 2.94 11.65 15.44
N GLU A 37 2.27 11.16 14.40
CA GLU A 37 1.38 9.99 14.48
C GLU A 37 2.15 8.70 14.81
N ALA A 38 3.38 8.56 14.30
CA ALA A 38 4.26 7.44 14.59
C ALA A 38 4.98 7.55 15.94
N ASP A 39 4.87 8.69 16.65
CA ASP A 39 5.63 9.02 17.86
C ASP A 39 7.15 8.86 17.70
N ILE A 40 7.71 9.51 16.68
CA ILE A 40 9.15 9.53 16.37
C ILE A 40 9.63 10.91 15.91
N PRO A 41 10.94 11.19 15.97
CA PRO A 41 11.51 12.37 15.29
C PRO A 41 11.34 12.29 13.78
N VAL A 42 11.01 13.41 13.12
CA VAL A 42 10.89 13.47 11.65
C VAL A 42 12.17 13.05 10.93
N ALA A 43 13.34 13.31 11.52
CA ALA A 43 14.64 12.89 10.98
C ALA A 43 14.73 11.36 10.83
N LEU A 44 14.04 10.61 11.70
CA LEU A 44 14.02 9.15 11.63
C LEU A 44 13.27 8.67 10.38
N ILE A 45 12.20 9.35 9.96
CA ILE A 45 11.51 9.01 8.70
C ILE A 45 12.49 9.07 7.52
N TYR A 46 13.32 10.11 7.45
CA TYR A 46 14.31 10.25 6.38
C TYR A 46 15.40 9.17 6.38
N THR A 47 15.59 8.48 7.50
CA THR A 47 16.51 7.33 7.58
C THR A 47 15.91 6.08 6.92
N TYR A 48 14.58 5.94 6.89
CA TYR A 48 13.88 4.81 6.27
C TYR A 48 13.36 5.12 4.87
N PHE A 49 12.91 6.35 4.63
CA PHE A 49 12.27 6.78 3.40
C PHE A 49 12.87 8.11 2.95
N LYS A 50 13.57 8.10 1.80
CA LYS A 50 14.32 9.26 1.28
C LYS A 50 13.45 10.50 1.09
N ASN A 51 12.17 10.32 0.78
CA ASN A 51 11.21 11.40 0.60
C ASN A 51 9.77 10.90 0.81
N LYS A 52 8.80 11.82 0.76
CA LYS A 52 7.37 11.52 0.94
C LYS A 52 6.81 10.59 -0.15
N GLU A 53 7.34 10.67 -1.37
CA GLU A 53 6.91 9.83 -2.49
C GLU A 53 7.28 8.36 -2.28
N VAL A 54 8.53 8.08 -1.88
CA VAL A 54 8.99 6.72 -1.55
C VAL A 54 8.21 6.14 -0.37
N LEU A 55 7.86 6.97 0.62
CA LEU A 55 7.00 6.54 1.72
C LEU A 55 5.58 6.23 1.24
N PHE A 56 4.99 7.07 0.38
CA PHE A 56 3.67 6.82 -0.20
C PHE A 56 3.66 5.53 -1.00
N ASP A 57 4.65 5.32 -1.87
CA ASP A 57 4.82 4.11 -2.67
C ASP A 57 4.86 2.86 -1.77
N ALA A 58 5.60 2.91 -0.67
CA ALA A 58 5.67 1.81 0.28
C ALA A 58 4.36 1.54 1.04
N VAL A 59 3.51 2.55 1.23
CA VAL A 59 2.18 2.37 1.84
C VAL A 59 1.24 1.64 0.89
N VAL A 60 1.29 1.94 -0.41
CA VAL A 60 0.38 1.36 -1.41
C VAL A 60 0.93 0.13 -2.14
N SER A 61 2.20 -0.23 -1.91
CA SER A 61 2.87 -1.30 -2.67
C SER A 61 2.19 -2.67 -2.55
N SER A 62 1.61 -2.98 -1.39
CA SER A 62 0.91 -4.25 -1.18
C SER A 62 -0.33 -4.42 -2.06
N VAL A 63 -0.97 -3.32 -2.46
CA VAL A 63 -2.11 -3.35 -3.40
C VAL A 63 -1.67 -3.86 -4.78
N TYR A 64 -0.47 -3.49 -5.23
CA TYR A 64 0.11 -3.94 -6.51
C TYR A 64 0.59 -5.39 -6.45
N ILE A 65 1.30 -5.75 -5.37
CA ILE A 65 1.84 -7.11 -5.19
C ILE A 65 0.72 -8.15 -5.22
N ASN A 66 -0.41 -7.86 -4.56
CA ASN A 66 -1.54 -8.79 -4.55
C ASN A 66 -2.15 -9.01 -5.94
N PHE A 67 -2.06 -8.03 -6.84
CA PHE A 67 -2.60 -8.17 -8.20
C PHE A 67 -1.71 -9.07 -9.07
N GLU A 68 -0.39 -8.86 -9.07
CA GLU A 68 0.55 -9.73 -9.80
C GLU A 68 0.48 -11.18 -9.29
N SER A 69 0.40 -11.34 -7.97
CA SER A 69 0.33 -12.66 -7.32
C SER A 69 -0.92 -13.46 -7.74
N ALA A 70 -2.04 -12.76 -7.98
CA ALA A 70 -3.28 -13.40 -8.41
C ALA A 70 -3.18 -13.97 -9.83
N PHE A 71 -2.50 -13.29 -10.76
CA PHE A 71 -2.27 -13.85 -12.10
C PHE A 71 -1.34 -15.05 -12.06
N ASP A 72 -0.26 -14.97 -11.28
CA ASP A 72 0.67 -16.09 -11.12
C ASP A 72 -0.03 -17.31 -10.51
N GLU A 73 -0.92 -17.10 -9.53
CA GLU A 73 -1.72 -18.16 -8.92
C GLU A 73 -2.70 -18.77 -9.93
N GLU A 74 -3.41 -17.95 -10.71
CA GLU A 74 -4.34 -18.41 -11.75
C GLU A 74 -3.64 -19.24 -12.84
N GLU A 75 -2.45 -18.81 -13.29
CA GLU A 75 -1.66 -19.53 -14.28
C GLU A 75 -1.09 -20.85 -13.72
N SER A 76 -0.82 -20.91 -12.41
CA SER A 76 -0.28 -22.11 -11.75
C SER A 76 -1.31 -23.23 -11.54
N LEU A 77 -2.60 -22.92 -11.58
CA LEU A 77 -3.67 -23.88 -11.38
C LEU A 77 -3.80 -24.80 -12.62
N GLU A 78 -3.50 -26.09 -12.45
CA GLU A 78 -3.52 -27.06 -13.55
C GLU A 78 -4.92 -27.58 -13.92
N LYS A 79 -5.94 -27.29 -13.11
CA LYS A 79 -7.30 -27.81 -13.25
C LYS A 79 -8.32 -26.71 -13.48
N GLY A 80 -9.45 -27.08 -14.06
CA GLY A 80 -10.53 -26.16 -14.41
C GLY A 80 -10.32 -25.48 -15.77
N SER A 81 -11.38 -24.87 -16.26
CA SER A 81 -11.36 -23.90 -17.35
C SER A 81 -10.75 -22.57 -16.87
N ALA A 82 -10.38 -21.71 -17.81
CA ALA A 82 -9.87 -20.37 -17.48
C ALA A 82 -10.86 -19.57 -16.61
N SER A 83 -12.17 -19.70 -16.88
CA SER A 83 -13.21 -19.02 -16.07
C SER A 83 -13.24 -19.55 -14.64
N GLU A 84 -13.18 -20.87 -14.45
CA GLU A 84 -13.25 -21.48 -13.12
C GLU A 84 -12.02 -21.11 -12.27
N ARG A 85 -10.83 -21.09 -12.87
CA ARG A 85 -9.61 -20.64 -12.18
C ARG A 85 -9.66 -19.16 -11.83
N PHE A 86 -10.16 -18.33 -12.75
CA PHE A 86 -10.35 -16.91 -12.50
C PHE A 86 -11.32 -16.67 -11.35
N ASP A 87 -12.44 -17.39 -11.29
CA ASP A 87 -13.41 -17.27 -10.21
C ASP A 87 -12.79 -17.67 -8.86
N GLU A 88 -12.06 -18.80 -8.82
CA GLU A 88 -11.41 -19.30 -7.60
C GLU A 88 -10.36 -18.32 -7.06
N VAL A 89 -9.45 -17.86 -7.90
CA VAL A 89 -8.40 -16.90 -7.49
C VAL A 89 -8.98 -15.52 -7.23
N GLY A 90 -9.99 -15.13 -8.02
CA GLY A 90 -10.69 -13.85 -7.89
C GLY A 90 -11.32 -13.67 -6.51
N GLU A 91 -11.95 -14.71 -5.96
CA GLU A 91 -12.54 -14.66 -4.62
C GLU A 91 -11.49 -14.38 -3.53
N ASN A 92 -10.35 -15.08 -3.58
CA ASN A 92 -9.24 -14.88 -2.64
C ASN A 92 -8.62 -13.49 -2.80
N TYR A 93 -8.42 -13.05 -4.04
CA TYR A 93 -7.90 -11.72 -4.34
C TYR A 93 -8.80 -10.61 -3.78
N ILE A 94 -10.12 -10.68 -4.02
CA ILE A 94 -11.08 -9.70 -3.49
C ILE A 94 -11.05 -9.71 -1.95
N HIS A 95 -10.96 -10.87 -1.32
CA HIS A 95 -10.86 -10.96 0.13
C HIS A 95 -9.62 -10.24 0.68
N GLU A 96 -8.44 -10.47 0.09
CA GLU A 96 -7.20 -9.78 0.50
C GLU A 96 -7.24 -8.28 0.20
N LEU A 97 -7.80 -7.88 -0.95
CA LEU A 97 -7.97 -6.49 -1.33
C LEU A 97 -8.87 -5.73 -0.34
N LEU A 98 -9.94 -6.38 0.15
CA LEU A 98 -10.86 -5.79 1.13
C LEU A 98 -10.24 -5.62 2.52
N LYS A 99 -9.31 -6.50 2.93
CA LYS A 99 -8.54 -6.32 4.17
C LYS A 99 -7.72 -5.04 4.13
N GLU A 100 -7.17 -4.70 2.97
CA GLU A 100 -6.36 -3.51 2.75
C GLU A 100 -7.15 -2.32 2.15
N ARG A 101 -8.48 -2.29 2.31
CA ARG A 101 -9.36 -1.28 1.68
C ARG A 101 -8.88 0.17 1.83
N LYS A 102 -8.23 0.51 2.95
CA LYS A 102 -7.69 1.86 3.18
C LYS A 102 -6.58 2.19 2.21
N LYS A 103 -5.65 1.27 1.98
CA LYS A 103 -4.56 1.41 1.00
C LYS A 103 -5.11 1.50 -0.42
N LEU A 104 -6.15 0.74 -0.74
CA LEU A 104 -6.85 0.86 -2.02
C LEU A 104 -7.46 2.27 -2.20
N ILE A 105 -8.18 2.79 -1.20
CA ILE A 105 -8.72 4.16 -1.23
C ILE A 105 -7.58 5.19 -1.33
N ILE A 106 -6.47 4.98 -0.63
CA ILE A 106 -5.32 5.87 -0.72
C ILE A 106 -4.79 5.91 -2.16
N LEU A 107 -4.65 4.75 -2.77
CA LEU A 107 -4.16 4.61 -4.12
C LEU A 107 -5.12 5.26 -5.15
N MET A 108 -6.43 5.04 -5.01
CA MET A 108 -7.42 5.49 -5.98
C MET A 108 -7.79 6.97 -5.81
N ASP A 109 -8.05 7.42 -4.59
CA ASP A 109 -8.67 8.74 -4.34
C ASP A 109 -7.73 9.74 -3.68
N LYS A 110 -6.58 9.29 -3.16
CA LYS A 110 -5.66 10.11 -2.35
C LYS A 110 -4.27 10.27 -2.97
N SER A 111 -4.07 9.78 -4.18
CA SER A 111 -2.78 9.72 -4.87
C SER A 111 -2.47 10.91 -5.77
N SER A 112 -3.36 11.90 -5.88
CA SER A 112 -3.15 13.08 -6.73
C SER A 112 -1.82 13.77 -6.44
N GLY A 113 -0.99 13.97 -7.46
CA GLY A 113 0.36 14.52 -7.32
C GLY A 113 1.46 13.47 -7.07
N THR A 114 1.12 12.18 -7.16
CA THR A 114 2.07 11.08 -7.30
C THR A 114 2.01 10.50 -8.72
N LYS A 115 2.93 9.60 -9.05
CA LYS A 115 2.87 8.77 -10.26
C LYS A 115 1.59 7.91 -10.38
N HIS A 116 0.87 7.71 -9.28
CA HIS A 116 -0.37 6.93 -9.22
C HIS A 116 -1.65 7.74 -9.41
N THR A 117 -1.55 9.00 -9.83
CA THR A 117 -2.71 9.91 -9.98
C THR A 117 -3.82 9.33 -10.87
N GLU A 118 -3.48 8.46 -11.82
CA GLU A 118 -4.43 7.82 -12.74
C GLU A 118 -4.86 6.40 -12.30
N ALA A 119 -4.47 5.95 -11.10
CA ALA A 119 -4.72 4.57 -10.67
C ALA A 119 -6.23 4.23 -10.67
N LYS A 120 -7.08 5.19 -10.30
CA LYS A 120 -8.53 5.01 -10.32
C LYS A 120 -9.06 4.76 -11.73
N GLN A 121 -8.63 5.57 -12.71
CA GLN A 121 -9.07 5.46 -14.11
C GLN A 121 -8.58 4.17 -14.78
N LYS A 122 -7.53 3.54 -14.27
CA LYS A 122 -7.01 2.26 -14.79
C LYS A 122 -7.76 1.05 -14.23
N LEU A 123 -8.48 1.21 -13.12
CA LEU A 123 -9.20 0.14 -12.42
C LEU A 123 -10.70 0.12 -12.73
N ILE A 124 -11.26 1.19 -13.30
CA ILE A 124 -12.67 1.34 -13.68
C ILE A 124 -12.81 1.49 -15.19
#